data_AF-A0A8D9DDS5-F1
#
_entry.id   AF-A0A8D9DDS5-F1
#
_cell.length_a   1.000
_cell.length_b   1.000
_cell.length_c   1.000
_cell.angle_alpha   90.00
_cell.angle_beta   90.00
_cell.angle_gamma   90.00
#
_symmetry.space_group_name_H-M   'P 1'
#
loop_
_entity.id
_entity.type
_entity.pdbx_description
1 polymer ?
#
loop_
_entity_poly.entity_id
_entity_poly.type
_entity_poly.pdbx_seq_one_letter_code
_entity_poly.pdbx_strand_id
1 'polypeptide(L)'
;EFCNKTSAIKYLFKYITKGVDKATVVLENKSNDENEIENYLDCRYVSACESMWLIFKFEIHHQHPPVQRLSIHLPGQQPALFNDSSDLEQVVSNCEFRPSMFMAYLETNKIDPDARNLTYVQFPTKYVWNKTEHTWTKRKIGQSIGRLYNVHPSSGELYYLRLLINHLKGPTSFEDILTVNGIEYKKFHESCVARGLLDGDEEWHEAMTEAATWATPQQLRELFVMLLVHCEVSSPLKLWNAFWKCMSEDIVYQQRRLLNFTDYDLSDVELQIYTLIEVELLLFQYDQSLSNYTDLPKLDKSSIGRLSNTLFFLYGPGGTGKTFVYNTIINKLRSEKNIVIPVASSVT
;
A
#
# COMPACT_ATOMS: atom_id res chain seq x y z
N GLU A 1 11.88 -0.65 -41.13
CA GLU A 1 10.75 -0.46 -40.21
C GLU A 1 11.16 0.57 -39.16
N PHE A 2 10.55 1.76 -39.16
CA PHE A 2 10.90 2.82 -38.20
C PHE A 2 10.01 2.69 -36.95
N CYS A 3 10.54 2.06 -35.91
CA CYS A 3 9.86 1.86 -34.64
C CYS A 3 9.95 3.11 -33.75
N ASN A 4 9.17 4.15 -34.07
CA ASN A 4 9.14 5.40 -33.28
C ASN A 4 7.87 5.52 -32.40
N LYS A 5 7.39 4.40 -31.85
CA LYS A 5 6.27 4.38 -30.91
C LYS A 5 6.76 4.01 -29.51
N THR A 6 6.36 4.77 -28.50
CA THR A 6 6.67 4.55 -27.08
C THR A 6 6.28 3.15 -26.60
N SER A 7 5.26 2.54 -27.22
CA SER A 7 4.87 1.15 -26.98
C SER A 7 5.94 0.14 -27.40
N ALA A 8 6.65 0.37 -28.51
CA ALA A 8 7.75 -0.49 -28.95
C ALA A 8 8.94 -0.42 -27.99
N ILE A 9 9.23 0.77 -27.43
CA ILE A 9 10.24 0.96 -26.39
C ILE A 9 9.85 0.17 -25.13
N LYS A 10 8.61 0.32 -24.64
CA LYS A 10 8.10 -0.48 -23.51
C LYS A 10 8.16 -1.99 -23.78
N TYR A 11 7.85 -2.41 -25.00
CA TYR A 11 7.91 -3.82 -25.41
C TYR A 11 9.35 -4.35 -25.40
N LEU A 12 10.30 -3.58 -25.92
CA LEU A 12 11.71 -3.94 -25.92
C LEU A 12 12.25 -4.06 -24.48
N PHE A 13 11.97 -3.05 -23.65
CA PHE A 13 12.38 -3.07 -22.25
C PHE A 13 11.71 -4.22 -21.49
N LYS A 14 10.44 -4.53 -21.74
CA LYS A 14 9.76 -5.68 -21.13
C LYS A 14 10.54 -6.97 -21.35
N TYR A 15 11.04 -7.25 -22.56
CA TYR A 15 11.80 -8.48 -22.84
C TYR A 15 13.26 -8.42 -22.39
N ILE A 16 13.88 -7.24 -22.36
CA ILE A 16 15.23 -7.05 -21.81
C ILE A 16 15.24 -7.18 -20.28
N THR A 17 14.18 -6.71 -19.60
CA THR A 17 14.07 -6.74 -18.13
C THR A 17 13.27 -7.92 -17.61
N LYS A 18 12.61 -8.70 -18.48
CA LYS A 18 12.00 -9.96 -18.06
C LYS A 18 13.14 -10.81 -17.51
N GLY A 19 12.98 -11.26 -16.27
CA GLY A 19 13.92 -12.21 -15.69
C GLY A 19 14.07 -13.42 -16.61
N VAL A 20 15.21 -14.09 -16.51
CA VAL A 20 15.42 -15.39 -17.12
C VAL A 20 14.25 -16.32 -16.85
N ASP A 21 13.81 -17.05 -17.87
CA ASP A 21 12.71 -17.99 -17.71
C ASP A 21 13.13 -19.01 -16.63
N LYS A 22 12.24 -19.21 -15.65
CA LYS A 22 12.43 -20.19 -14.59
C LYS A 22 11.89 -21.52 -15.11
N ALA A 23 12.69 -22.56 -15.04
CA ALA A 23 12.28 -23.91 -15.39
C ALA A 23 12.18 -24.73 -14.11
N THR A 24 10.99 -25.23 -13.80
CA THR A 24 10.81 -26.23 -12.75
C THR A 24 10.94 -27.60 -13.40
N VAL A 25 11.97 -28.35 -13.02
CA VAL A 25 12.25 -29.69 -13.55
C VAL A 25 11.75 -30.72 -12.55
N VAL A 26 10.89 -31.64 -13.01
CA VAL A 26 10.44 -32.77 -12.18
C VAL A 26 11.46 -33.90 -12.31
N LEU A 27 12.03 -34.34 -11.19
CA LEU A 27 12.86 -35.53 -11.12
C LEU A 27 11.96 -36.73 -10.80
N GLU A 28 11.72 -37.61 -11.76
CA GLU A 28 11.03 -38.87 -11.51
C GLU A 28 11.97 -39.86 -10.79
N ASN A 29 11.91 -39.89 -9.46
CA ASN A 29 12.52 -40.95 -8.67
C ASN A 29 11.61 -42.19 -8.66
N LYS A 30 12.13 -43.35 -9.08
CA LYS A 30 11.41 -44.64 -9.06
C LYS A 30 11.40 -45.33 -7.69
N SER A 31 11.61 -44.61 -6.59
CA SER A 31 11.67 -45.14 -5.23
C SER A 31 10.38 -44.82 -4.46
N ASN A 32 9.89 -45.77 -3.67
CA ASN A 32 8.61 -45.71 -2.95
C ASN A 32 8.56 -44.72 -1.75
N ASP A 33 9.65 -43.98 -1.48
CA ASP A 33 9.63 -42.86 -0.52
C ASP A 33 9.38 -41.57 -1.30
N GLU A 34 8.12 -41.18 -1.40
CA GLU A 34 7.68 -39.97 -2.12
C GLU A 34 7.94 -38.72 -1.26
N ASN A 35 9.08 -38.05 -1.46
CA ASN A 35 9.31 -36.71 -0.94
C ASN A 35 8.93 -35.66 -2.00
N GLU A 36 7.72 -35.10 -1.87
CA GLU A 36 7.16 -34.12 -2.82
C GLU A 36 8.05 -32.89 -3.03
N ILE A 37 8.86 -32.50 -2.03
CA ILE A 37 9.72 -31.31 -2.09
C ILE A 37 11.03 -31.59 -2.86
N GLU A 38 11.55 -32.82 -2.80
CA GLU A 38 12.79 -33.21 -3.50
C GLU A 38 12.58 -33.50 -4.98
N ASN A 39 11.33 -33.71 -5.41
CA ASN A 39 10.99 -34.06 -6.79
C ASN A 39 10.97 -32.87 -7.75
N TYR A 40 11.16 -31.63 -7.27
CA TYR A 40 11.15 -30.43 -8.10
C TYR A 40 12.46 -29.64 -7.95
N LEU A 41 13.18 -29.47 -9.06
CA LEU A 41 14.32 -28.56 -9.14
C LEU A 41 13.89 -27.25 -9.79
N ASP A 42 14.02 -26.16 -9.04
CA ASP A 42 13.86 -24.81 -9.57
C ASP A 42 15.18 -24.35 -10.23
N CYS A 43 15.21 -24.42 -11.55
CA CYS A 43 16.38 -24.10 -12.37
C CYS A 43 16.20 -22.77 -13.10
N ARG A 44 17.32 -22.11 -13.38
CA ARG A 44 17.38 -20.99 -14.33
C ARG A 44 17.52 -21.56 -15.74
N TYR A 45 16.59 -21.27 -16.63
CA TYR A 45 16.76 -21.58 -18.05
C TYR A 45 17.82 -20.63 -18.64
N VAL A 46 18.81 -21.22 -19.29
CA VAL A 46 19.81 -20.51 -20.10
C VAL A 46 19.66 -21.07 -21.51
N SER A 47 19.37 -20.21 -22.49
CA SER A 47 19.20 -20.66 -23.87
C SER A 47 20.49 -21.34 -24.37
N ALA A 48 20.38 -22.22 -25.37
CA ALA A 48 21.55 -22.87 -25.97
C ALA A 48 22.57 -21.85 -26.50
N CYS A 49 22.09 -20.73 -27.05
CA CYS A 49 22.93 -19.64 -27.55
C CYS A 49 23.67 -18.93 -26.40
N GLU A 50 22.97 -18.58 -25.32
CA GLU A 50 23.58 -17.93 -24.14
C GLU A 50 24.57 -18.87 -23.44
N SER A 51 24.23 -20.17 -23.32
CA SER A 51 25.12 -21.19 -22.74
C SER A 51 26.42 -21.31 -23.52
N MET A 52 26.34 -21.36 -24.85
CA MET A 52 27.50 -21.42 -25.74
C MET A 52 28.36 -20.14 -25.59
N TRP A 53 27.72 -18.97 -25.51
CA TRP A 53 28.39 -17.68 -25.29
C TRP A 53 29.14 -17.64 -23.96
N LEU A 54 28.54 -18.17 -22.89
CA LEU A 54 29.14 -18.27 -21.56
C LEU A 54 30.31 -19.27 -21.54
N ILE A 55 30.17 -20.44 -22.18
CA ILE A 55 31.24 -21.46 -22.29
C ILE A 55 32.48 -20.88 -22.98
N PHE A 56 32.28 -20.13 -24.07
CA PHE A 56 33.37 -19.47 -24.78
C PHE A 56 33.85 -18.17 -24.13
N LYS A 57 33.24 -17.74 -23.02
CA LYS A 57 33.57 -16.49 -22.29
C LYS A 57 33.52 -15.25 -23.18
N PHE A 58 32.64 -15.22 -24.17
CA PHE A 58 32.42 -14.01 -24.95
C PHE A 58 31.81 -12.92 -24.06
N GLU A 59 32.10 -11.66 -24.38
CA GLU A 59 31.48 -10.54 -23.68
C GLU A 59 29.95 -10.60 -23.86
N ILE A 60 29.25 -10.55 -22.73
CA ILE A 60 27.81 -10.41 -22.65
C ILE A 60 27.46 -8.97 -22.31
N HIS A 61 26.18 -8.63 -22.33
CA HIS A 61 25.74 -7.31 -21.88
C HIS A 61 26.13 -7.08 -20.42
N HIS A 62 26.81 -5.97 -20.16
CA HIS A 62 27.12 -5.51 -18.81
C HIS A 62 26.36 -4.21 -18.55
N GLN A 63 25.89 -4.03 -17.32
CA GLN A 63 25.31 -2.76 -16.88
C GLN A 63 26.45 -1.81 -16.51
N HIS A 64 26.55 -0.70 -17.22
CA HIS A 64 27.47 0.39 -16.89
C HIS A 64 26.70 1.66 -16.50
N PRO A 65 26.95 2.23 -15.33
CA PRO A 65 27.83 1.72 -14.27
C PRO A 65 27.24 0.46 -13.57
N PRO A 66 28.07 -0.38 -12.94
CA PRO A 66 27.60 -1.47 -12.09
C PRO A 66 26.62 -0.99 -11.01
N VAL A 67 25.60 -1.79 -10.72
CA VAL A 67 24.60 -1.50 -9.68
C VAL A 67 24.82 -2.40 -8.46
N GLN A 68 25.16 -1.79 -7.33
CA GLN A 68 25.26 -2.48 -6.04
C GLN A 68 23.88 -2.53 -5.37
N ARG A 69 23.32 -3.73 -5.20
CA ARG A 69 22.08 -3.90 -4.44
C ARG A 69 22.35 -3.75 -2.95
N LEU A 70 21.59 -2.88 -2.30
CA LEU A 70 21.69 -2.55 -0.89
C LEU A 70 20.46 -3.07 -0.16
N SER A 71 20.68 -3.79 0.94
CA SER A 71 19.64 -4.22 1.86
C SER A 71 19.60 -3.32 3.09
N ILE A 72 18.43 -3.29 3.73
CA ILE A 72 18.15 -2.64 5.00
C ILE A 72 17.31 -3.60 5.84
N HIS A 73 17.31 -3.37 7.15
CA HIS A 73 16.50 -4.11 8.12
C HIS A 73 16.28 -3.23 9.34
N LEU A 74 15.26 -3.57 10.13
CA LEU A 74 15.01 -2.92 11.41
C LEU A 74 16.09 -3.30 12.45
N PRO A 75 16.19 -2.56 13.57
CA PRO A 75 17.04 -2.93 14.70
C PRO A 75 16.76 -4.37 15.14
N GLY A 76 17.82 -5.17 15.32
CA GLY A 76 17.72 -6.58 15.72
C GLY A 76 17.16 -7.55 14.67
N GLN A 77 16.76 -7.07 13.48
CA GLN A 77 16.20 -7.90 12.41
C GLN A 77 17.19 -8.17 11.27
N GLN A 78 18.48 -8.29 11.59
CA GLN A 78 19.50 -8.59 10.60
C GLN A 78 19.25 -10.00 10.01
N PRO A 79 19.21 -10.16 8.67
CA PRO A 79 19.04 -11.47 8.07
C PRO A 79 20.27 -12.36 8.31
N ALA A 80 20.03 -13.55 8.85
CA ALA A 80 21.00 -14.61 9.04
C ALA A 80 20.81 -15.69 7.95
N LEU A 81 21.85 -15.98 7.18
CA LEU A 81 21.85 -17.09 6.22
C LEU A 81 22.55 -18.28 6.86
N PHE A 82 21.88 -19.42 6.92
CA PHE A 82 22.41 -20.67 7.44
C PHE A 82 21.86 -21.85 6.65
N ASN A 83 22.59 -22.96 6.69
CA ASN A 83 22.18 -24.23 6.09
C ASN A 83 21.62 -25.15 7.19
N ASP A 84 20.88 -26.20 6.82
CA ASP A 84 20.26 -27.14 7.77
C ASP A 84 21.25 -27.82 8.72
N SER A 85 22.51 -27.97 8.30
CA SER A 85 23.59 -28.53 9.12
C SER A 85 24.33 -27.51 9.98
N SER A 86 23.93 -26.23 9.94
CA SER A 86 24.61 -25.16 10.67
C SER A 86 24.21 -25.17 12.13
N ASP A 87 25.20 -25.02 13.01
CA ASP A 87 24.97 -24.84 14.42
C ASP A 87 24.35 -23.46 14.71
N LEU A 88 23.23 -23.43 15.43
CA LEU A 88 22.46 -22.20 15.67
C LEU A 88 23.23 -21.19 16.53
N GLU A 89 24.03 -21.63 17.51
CA GLU A 89 24.85 -20.73 18.33
C GLU A 89 25.95 -20.08 17.49
N GLN A 90 26.56 -20.83 16.58
CA GLN A 90 27.50 -20.29 15.59
C GLN A 90 26.82 -19.31 14.62
N VAL A 91 25.57 -19.56 14.22
CA VAL A 91 24.84 -18.65 13.33
C VAL A 91 24.53 -17.32 14.02
N VAL A 92 24.08 -17.36 15.28
CA VAL A 92 23.80 -16.15 16.07
C VAL A 92 25.08 -15.36 16.31
N SER A 93 26.15 -16.01 16.78
CA SER A 93 27.44 -15.35 16.97
C SER A 93 27.98 -14.77 15.67
N ASN A 94 27.86 -15.47 14.54
CA ASN A 94 28.25 -14.93 13.23
C ASN A 94 27.46 -13.66 12.86
N CYS A 95 26.19 -13.55 13.23
CA CYS A 95 25.40 -12.34 12.96
C CYS A 95 25.87 -11.14 13.80
N GLU A 96 26.35 -11.38 15.01
CA GLU A 96 26.95 -10.34 15.86
C GLU A 96 28.30 -9.86 15.30
N PHE A 97 29.13 -10.77 14.76
CA PHE A 97 30.46 -10.45 14.27
C PHE A 97 30.53 -10.03 12.80
N ARG A 98 29.50 -10.34 11.99
CA ARG A 98 29.47 -10.02 10.56
C ARG A 98 28.36 -8.98 10.29
N PRO A 99 28.67 -7.68 10.34
CA PRO A 99 27.68 -6.65 10.10
C PRO A 99 27.14 -6.75 8.66
N SER A 100 25.86 -6.41 8.52
CA SER A 100 25.26 -6.18 7.21
C SER A 100 25.89 -4.97 6.52
N MET A 101 25.71 -4.83 5.20
CA MET A 101 26.13 -3.63 4.47
C MET A 101 25.59 -2.34 5.09
N PHE A 102 24.38 -2.40 5.66
CA PHE A 102 23.72 -1.26 6.28
C PHE A 102 24.34 -0.93 7.63
N MET A 103 24.57 -1.93 8.49
CA MET A 103 25.27 -1.74 9.77
C MET A 103 26.68 -1.18 9.54
N ALA A 104 27.42 -1.75 8.59
CA ALA A 104 28.76 -1.27 8.26
C ALA A 104 28.77 0.15 7.68
N TYR A 105 27.69 0.59 7.01
CA TYR A 105 27.54 1.99 6.58
C TYR A 105 27.46 2.94 7.78
N LEU A 106 26.65 2.59 8.80
CA LEU A 106 26.54 3.38 10.03
C LEU A 106 27.89 3.44 10.78
N GLU A 107 28.58 2.31 10.90
CA GLU A 107 29.92 2.26 11.51
C GLU A 107 30.95 3.08 10.73
N THR A 108 30.90 3.04 9.40
CA THR A 108 31.82 3.83 8.57
C THR A 108 31.58 5.33 8.78
N ASN A 109 30.32 5.76 8.94
CA ASN A 109 29.99 7.15 9.23
C ASN A 109 30.51 7.62 10.61
N LYS A 110 30.69 6.73 11.59
CA LYS A 110 31.32 7.09 12.87
C LYS A 110 32.77 7.53 12.66
N ILE A 111 33.49 6.81 11.81
CA ILE A 111 34.96 6.90 11.70
C ILE A 111 35.40 7.87 10.59
N ASP A 112 34.72 7.87 9.45
CA ASP A 112 35.15 8.60 8.25
C ASP A 112 34.27 9.83 7.97
N PRO A 113 34.81 11.06 8.10
CA PRO A 113 34.04 12.28 7.83
C PRO A 113 33.55 12.39 6.38
N ASP A 114 34.26 11.81 5.42
CA ASP A 114 33.86 11.85 4.00
C ASP A 114 32.59 11.03 3.76
N ALA A 115 32.44 9.92 4.50
CA ALA A 115 31.28 9.03 4.43
C ALA A 115 29.99 9.78 4.81
N ARG A 116 30.09 10.73 5.75
CA ARG A 116 28.96 11.51 6.25
C ARG A 116 28.31 12.42 5.21
N ASN A 117 28.97 12.67 4.08
CA ASN A 117 28.43 13.49 2.99
C ASN A 117 27.52 12.72 2.02
N LEU A 118 27.39 11.39 2.20
CA LEU A 118 26.68 10.50 1.29
C LEU A 118 25.46 9.87 1.97
N THR A 119 24.38 9.75 1.19
CA THR A 119 23.28 8.85 1.55
C THR A 119 23.68 7.40 1.31
N TYR A 120 22.97 6.44 1.89
CA TYR A 120 23.32 5.03 1.74
C TYR A 120 23.27 4.57 0.27
N VAL A 121 22.32 5.08 -0.52
CA VAL A 121 22.22 4.79 -1.97
C VAL A 121 23.39 5.37 -2.76
N GLN A 122 23.93 6.51 -2.32
CA GLN A 122 25.11 7.13 -2.93
C GLN A 122 26.41 6.46 -2.48
N PHE A 123 26.41 5.70 -1.40
CA PHE A 123 27.61 5.13 -0.80
C PHE A 123 28.49 4.33 -1.78
N PRO A 124 27.94 3.43 -2.63
CA PRO A 124 28.73 2.67 -3.60
C PRO A 124 29.47 3.53 -4.64
N THR A 125 29.10 4.79 -4.82
CA THR A 125 29.79 5.72 -5.73
C THR A 125 31.21 6.05 -5.24
N LYS A 126 31.43 6.04 -3.92
CA LYS A 126 32.72 6.39 -3.28
C LYS A 126 33.30 5.27 -2.42
N TYR A 127 32.52 4.24 -2.10
CA TYR A 127 32.95 3.11 -1.28
C TYR A 127 32.72 1.77 -1.99
N VAL A 128 33.51 0.76 -1.63
CA VAL A 128 33.42 -0.61 -2.12
C VAL A 128 33.20 -1.54 -0.93
N TRP A 129 32.21 -2.43 -1.04
CA TRP A 129 31.92 -3.44 -0.04
C TRP A 129 32.96 -4.55 -0.08
N ASN A 130 33.70 -4.76 1.01
CA ASN A 130 34.58 -5.90 1.21
C ASN A 130 33.78 -7.03 1.85
N LYS A 131 33.45 -8.06 1.06
CA LYS A 131 32.68 -9.22 1.53
C LYS A 131 33.42 -10.07 2.57
N THR A 132 34.75 -10.08 2.55
CA THR A 132 35.54 -10.92 3.46
C THR A 132 35.64 -10.28 4.83
N GLU A 133 35.88 -8.97 4.86
CA GLU A 133 36.01 -8.21 6.12
C GLU A 133 34.66 -7.67 6.62
N HIS A 134 33.61 -7.72 5.81
CA HIS A 134 32.32 -7.09 6.11
C HIS A 134 32.43 -5.58 6.37
N THR A 135 33.27 -4.88 5.61
CA THR A 135 33.55 -3.46 5.76
C THR A 135 33.39 -2.69 4.45
N TRP A 136 33.19 -1.37 4.55
CA TRP A 136 33.28 -0.46 3.42
C TRP A 136 34.67 0.15 3.34
N THR A 137 35.27 0.15 2.15
CA THR A 137 36.58 0.75 1.90
C THR A 137 36.46 1.84 0.83
N LYS A 138 37.29 2.89 0.91
CA LYS A 138 37.29 3.97 -0.09
C LYS A 138 37.59 3.42 -1.48
N ARG A 139 36.73 3.75 -2.44
CA ARG A 139 36.86 3.36 -3.84
C ARG A 139 38.05 4.08 -4.45
N LYS A 140 38.99 3.31 -5.01
CA LYS A 140 40.16 3.84 -5.72
C LYS A 140 39.89 4.02 -7.23
N ILE A 141 39.14 3.11 -7.84
CA ILE A 141 38.92 3.05 -9.31
C ILE A 141 37.45 2.71 -9.62
N GLY A 142 36.97 3.21 -10.77
CA GLY A 142 35.66 2.91 -11.34
C GLY A 142 34.51 3.69 -10.72
N GLN A 143 33.28 3.34 -11.12
CA GLN A 143 32.03 3.89 -10.58
C GLN A 143 31.05 2.75 -10.27
N SER A 144 30.13 2.97 -9.35
CA SER A 144 29.02 2.06 -9.04
C SER A 144 27.87 2.88 -8.45
N ILE A 145 26.64 2.48 -8.70
CA ILE A 145 25.45 3.11 -8.15
C ILE A 145 24.79 2.15 -7.17
N GLY A 146 24.36 2.65 -6.00
CA GLY A 146 23.57 1.86 -5.07
C GLY A 146 22.11 1.75 -5.50
N ARG A 147 21.46 0.64 -5.18
CA ARG A 147 20.01 0.49 -5.31
C ARG A 147 19.44 -0.28 -4.15
N LEU A 148 18.53 0.34 -3.40
CA LEU A 148 17.80 -0.32 -2.33
C LEU A 148 16.79 -1.33 -2.89
N TYR A 149 16.65 -2.47 -2.21
CA TYR A 149 15.53 -3.39 -2.45
C TYR A 149 14.20 -2.68 -2.29
N ASN A 150 13.24 -3.02 -3.16
CA ASN A 150 11.89 -2.51 -3.04
C ASN A 150 11.30 -2.96 -1.70
N VAL A 151 10.72 -2.02 -0.95
CA VAL A 151 9.98 -2.29 0.28
C VAL A 151 8.59 -1.73 0.06
N HIS A 152 7.58 -2.56 0.19
CA HIS A 152 6.20 -2.16 -0.03
C HIS A 152 5.71 -1.27 1.13
N PRO A 153 4.84 -0.26 0.90
CA PRO A 153 4.30 0.57 2.00
C PRO A 153 3.67 -0.23 3.14
N SER A 154 3.05 -1.39 2.84
CA SER A 154 2.50 -2.29 3.87
C SER A 154 3.55 -2.94 4.78
N SER A 155 4.85 -2.79 4.50
CA SER A 155 5.94 -3.25 5.38
C SER A 155 6.20 -2.32 6.57
N GLY A 156 5.37 -1.28 6.77
CA GLY A 156 5.34 -0.46 7.97
C GLY A 156 6.66 0.26 8.24
N GLU A 157 7.21 0.10 9.45
CA GLU A 157 8.44 0.76 9.89
C GLU A 157 9.64 0.56 8.95
N LEU A 158 9.73 -0.59 8.28
CA LEU A 158 10.80 -0.86 7.31
C LEU A 158 10.69 0.03 6.06
N TYR A 159 9.46 0.34 5.63
CA TYR A 159 9.21 1.27 4.53
C TYR A 159 9.66 2.69 4.90
N TYR A 160 9.31 3.16 6.10
CA TYR A 160 9.73 4.48 6.59
C TYR A 160 11.25 4.58 6.78
N LEU A 161 11.89 3.52 7.28
CA LEU A 161 13.36 3.44 7.32
C LEU A 161 13.97 3.55 5.92
N ARG A 162 13.41 2.86 4.92
CA ARG A 162 13.85 2.96 3.52
C ARG A 162 13.74 4.40 3.02
N LEU A 163 12.65 5.08 3.33
CA LEU A 163 12.42 6.47 2.94
C LEU A 163 13.50 7.37 3.55
N LEU A 164 13.67 7.33 4.88
CA LEU A 164 14.67 8.12 5.61
C LEU A 164 16.08 7.94 5.04
N ILE A 165 16.50 6.71 4.83
CA ILE A 165 17.87 6.38 4.38
C ILE A 165 18.16 6.85 2.94
N ASN A 166 17.13 7.13 2.13
CA ASN A 166 17.33 7.78 0.83
C ASN A 166 17.65 9.27 0.95
N HIS A 167 17.23 9.93 2.03
CA HIS A 167 17.39 11.37 2.23
C HIS A 167 18.50 11.73 3.23
N LEU A 168 18.74 10.87 4.22
CA LEU A 168 19.71 11.11 5.27
C LEU A 168 21.14 10.86 4.83
N LYS A 169 22.02 11.77 5.26
CA LYS A 169 23.46 11.69 5.05
C LYS A 169 24.16 11.50 6.39
N GLY A 170 25.10 10.55 6.42
CA GLY A 170 25.95 10.31 7.58
C GLY A 170 25.29 9.88 8.90
N PRO A 171 24.12 9.20 8.95
CA PRO A 171 23.64 8.65 10.21
C PRO A 171 24.67 7.67 10.77
N THR A 172 24.93 7.73 12.09
CA THR A 172 25.92 6.86 12.75
C THR A 172 25.27 5.74 13.56
N SER A 173 23.96 5.80 13.78
CA SER A 173 23.18 4.75 14.45
C SER A 173 21.72 4.76 14.01
N PHE A 174 20.90 3.86 14.56
CA PHE A 174 19.45 3.89 14.32
C PHE A 174 18.77 5.07 15.04
N GLU A 175 19.28 5.43 16.20
CA GLU A 175 18.81 6.57 17.00
C GLU A 175 19.06 7.90 16.25
N ASP A 176 20.20 8.03 15.57
CA ASP A 176 20.48 9.17 14.69
C ASP A 176 19.47 9.29 13.54
N ILE A 177 19.05 8.15 12.98
CA ILE A 177 18.04 8.13 11.92
C ILE A 177 16.70 8.62 12.45
N LEU A 178 16.34 8.23 13.68
CA LEU A 178 15.11 8.64 14.35
C LEU A 178 15.11 10.10 14.78
N THR A 179 16.28 10.72 14.97
CA THR A 179 16.40 12.07 15.53
C THR A 179 16.19 13.17 14.48
N VAL A 180 15.28 14.11 14.74
CA VAL A 180 15.03 15.31 13.91
C VAL A 180 15.19 16.56 14.76
N ASN A 181 16.05 17.49 14.36
CA ASN A 181 16.29 18.76 15.08
C ASN A 181 16.60 18.58 16.59
N GLY A 182 17.30 17.50 16.96
CA GLY A 182 17.65 17.18 18.35
C GLY A 182 16.56 16.47 19.15
N ILE A 183 15.41 16.16 18.54
CA ILE A 183 14.33 15.38 19.17
C ILE A 183 14.39 13.94 18.63
N GLU A 184 14.56 12.97 19.52
CA GLU A 184 14.51 11.54 19.20
C GLU A 184 13.06 11.05 19.19
N TYR A 185 12.65 10.41 18.08
CA TYR A 185 11.32 9.84 17.90
C TYR A 185 11.33 8.34 18.15
N LYS A 186 10.17 7.76 18.53
CA LYS A 186 10.09 6.31 18.85
C LYS A 186 9.97 5.44 17.60
N LYS A 187 9.43 5.99 16.52
CA LYS A 187 9.14 5.27 15.27
C LYS A 187 9.74 6.00 14.08
N PHE A 188 10.14 5.25 13.05
CA PHE A 188 10.63 5.81 11.79
C PHE A 188 9.51 6.58 11.08
N HIS A 189 8.25 6.13 11.19
CA HIS A 189 7.09 6.87 10.70
C HIS A 189 7.05 8.32 11.22
N GLU A 190 7.11 8.49 12.55
CA GLU A 190 7.05 9.82 13.19
C GLU A 190 8.22 10.71 12.75
N SER A 191 9.39 10.10 12.59
CA SER A 191 10.60 10.77 12.11
C SER A 191 10.47 11.23 10.64
N CYS A 192 9.76 10.47 9.80
CA CYS A 192 9.43 10.89 8.43
C CYS A 192 8.44 12.08 8.43
N VAL A 193 7.39 12.02 9.26
CA VAL A 193 6.42 13.12 9.42
C VAL A 193 7.14 14.40 9.85
N ALA A 194 7.97 14.33 10.89
CA ALA A 194 8.72 15.47 11.41
C ALA A 194 9.70 16.08 10.41
N ARG A 195 10.15 15.31 9.41
CA ARG A 195 11.00 15.78 8.31
C ARG A 195 10.22 16.29 7.09
N GLY A 196 8.88 16.22 7.12
CA GLY A 196 8.04 16.55 5.96
C GLY A 196 8.28 15.63 4.76
N LEU A 197 8.66 14.36 5.00
CA LEU A 197 8.84 13.36 3.95
C LEU A 197 7.55 12.59 3.63
N LEU A 198 6.54 12.73 4.48
CA LEU A 198 5.20 12.23 4.24
C LEU A 198 4.30 13.44 4.02
N ASP A 199 3.52 13.42 2.95
CA ASP A 199 2.50 14.43 2.72
C ASP A 199 1.46 14.32 3.84
N GLY A 200 1.26 15.41 4.57
CA GLY A 200 0.24 15.48 5.62
C GLY A 200 -1.14 15.64 5.01
N ASP A 201 -2.18 15.34 5.78
CA ASP A 201 -3.56 15.60 5.36
C ASP A 201 -3.96 17.09 5.44
N GLU A 202 -3.00 17.99 5.66
CA GLU A 202 -3.24 19.43 5.84
C GLU A 202 -3.80 20.06 4.56
N GLU A 203 -3.26 19.70 3.40
CA GLU A 203 -3.75 20.17 2.10
C GLU A 203 -5.21 19.74 1.86
N TRP A 204 -5.60 18.53 2.28
CA TRP A 204 -6.97 18.03 2.17
C TRP A 204 -7.91 18.78 3.12
N HIS A 205 -7.41 19.13 4.31
CA HIS A 205 -8.15 19.90 5.30
C HIS A 205 -8.37 21.35 4.84
N GLU A 206 -7.35 21.98 4.27
CA GLU A 206 -7.43 23.32 3.68
C GLU A 206 -8.37 23.34 2.48
N ALA A 207 -8.26 22.38 1.56
CA ALA A 207 -9.15 22.27 0.41
C ALA A 207 -10.63 22.11 0.82
N MET A 208 -10.91 21.27 1.81
CA MET A 208 -12.27 21.10 2.35
C MET A 208 -12.76 22.36 3.07
N THR A 209 -11.88 23.06 3.79
CA THR A 209 -12.19 24.30 4.50
C THR A 209 -12.54 25.42 3.52
N GLU A 210 -11.76 25.58 2.45
CA GLU A 210 -12.03 26.53 1.38
C GLU A 210 -13.37 26.21 0.70
N ALA A 211 -13.57 24.96 0.29
CA ALA A 211 -14.79 24.52 -0.37
C ALA A 211 -16.04 24.73 0.53
N ALA A 212 -15.93 24.48 1.84
CA ALA A 212 -17.04 24.68 2.77
C ALA A 212 -17.55 26.13 2.85
N THR A 213 -16.78 27.12 2.37
CA THR A 213 -17.24 28.52 2.35
C THR A 213 -18.19 28.86 1.20
N TRP A 214 -18.20 28.08 0.12
CA TRP A 214 -18.96 28.41 -1.09
C TRP A 214 -19.69 27.22 -1.74
N ALA A 215 -19.26 25.99 -1.49
CA ALA A 215 -19.84 24.79 -2.08
C ALA A 215 -21.15 24.40 -1.39
N THR A 216 -22.05 23.76 -2.14
CA THR A 216 -23.23 23.13 -1.55
C THR A 216 -22.83 21.87 -0.75
N PRO A 217 -23.62 21.43 0.25
CA PRO A 217 -23.33 20.21 1.00
C PRO A 217 -23.17 18.97 0.11
N GLN A 218 -23.94 18.86 -0.98
CA GLN A 218 -23.77 17.80 -1.98
C GLN A 218 -22.40 17.84 -2.65
N GLN A 219 -21.97 19.00 -3.15
CA GLN A 219 -20.65 19.16 -3.76
C GLN A 219 -19.53 18.92 -2.75
N LEU A 220 -19.74 19.27 -1.47
CA LEU A 220 -18.77 19.00 -0.42
C LEU A 220 -18.64 17.50 -0.13
N ARG A 221 -19.74 16.73 -0.20
CA ARG A 221 -19.71 15.25 -0.15
C ARG A 221 -18.97 14.66 -1.37
N GLU A 222 -19.19 15.19 -2.56
CA GLU A 222 -18.48 14.78 -3.78
C GLU A 222 -16.97 15.05 -3.67
N LEU A 223 -16.56 16.22 -3.18
CA LEU A 223 -15.16 16.54 -2.92
C LEU A 223 -14.54 15.61 -1.88
N PHE A 224 -15.24 15.37 -0.76
CA PHE A 224 -14.78 14.43 0.26
C PHE A 224 -14.51 13.04 -0.32
N VAL A 225 -15.42 12.52 -1.15
CA VAL A 225 -15.24 11.21 -1.82
C VAL A 225 -14.10 11.25 -2.83
N MET A 226 -13.97 12.32 -3.62
CA MET A 226 -12.84 12.49 -4.53
C MET A 226 -11.49 12.42 -3.80
N LEU A 227 -11.38 13.09 -2.65
CA LEU A 227 -10.19 13.03 -1.81
C LEU A 227 -9.95 11.61 -1.29
N LEU A 228 -10.98 10.91 -0.79
CA LEU A 228 -10.82 9.53 -0.31
C LEU A 228 -10.41 8.51 -1.38
N VAL A 229 -10.84 8.71 -2.63
CA VAL A 229 -10.59 7.76 -3.72
C VAL A 229 -9.26 8.05 -4.42
N HIS A 230 -8.91 9.32 -4.59
CA HIS A 230 -7.79 9.73 -5.44
C HIS A 230 -6.59 10.29 -4.67
N CYS A 231 -6.77 10.69 -3.42
CA CYS A 231 -5.70 11.16 -2.57
C CYS A 231 -5.41 10.07 -1.52
N GLU A 232 -4.13 9.80 -1.26
CA GLU A 232 -3.71 8.85 -0.21
C GLU A 232 -3.92 9.48 1.19
N VAL A 233 -5.18 9.75 1.55
CA VAL A 233 -5.56 10.39 2.82
C VAL A 233 -5.13 9.50 3.97
N SER A 234 -4.20 10.00 4.78
CA SER A 234 -3.58 9.25 5.88
C SER A 234 -4.56 9.00 7.03
N SER A 235 -5.52 9.91 7.26
CA SER A 235 -6.50 9.84 8.33
C SER A 235 -7.90 10.29 7.88
N PRO A 236 -8.63 9.44 7.14
CA PRO A 236 -10.01 9.72 6.70
C PRO A 236 -10.95 10.14 7.85
N LEU A 237 -10.78 9.53 9.03
CA LEU A 237 -11.59 9.84 10.22
C LEU A 237 -11.41 11.27 10.71
N LYS A 238 -10.19 11.82 10.68
CA LYS A 238 -9.95 13.22 11.06
C LYS A 238 -10.66 14.17 10.10
N LEU A 239 -10.60 13.89 8.80
CA LEU A 239 -11.28 14.68 7.78
C LEU A 239 -12.81 14.60 7.95
N TRP A 240 -13.36 13.41 8.16
CA TRP A 240 -14.78 13.22 8.46
C TRP A 240 -15.24 14.02 9.68
N ASN A 241 -14.53 13.88 10.81
CA ASN A 241 -14.90 14.54 12.06
C ASN A 241 -14.91 16.07 11.94
N ALA A 242 -14.09 16.64 11.07
CA ALA A 242 -14.03 18.07 10.82
C ALA A 242 -15.20 18.58 9.97
N PHE A 243 -15.64 17.83 8.96
CA PHE A 243 -16.52 18.35 7.90
C PHE A 243 -17.90 17.71 7.81
N TRP A 244 -18.20 16.63 8.55
CA TRP A 244 -19.49 15.94 8.42
C TRP A 244 -20.69 16.85 8.65
N LYS A 245 -20.58 17.85 9.54
CA LYS A 245 -21.66 18.81 9.79
C LYS A 245 -21.99 19.62 8.55
N CYS A 246 -20.98 20.23 7.92
CA CYS A 246 -21.11 20.98 6.67
C CYS A 246 -21.66 20.09 5.55
N MET A 247 -21.20 18.84 5.48
CA MET A 247 -21.69 17.84 4.53
C MET A 247 -23.12 17.36 4.82
N SER A 248 -23.73 17.71 5.95
CA SER A 248 -25.06 17.23 6.35
C SER A 248 -26.16 18.30 6.34
N GLU A 249 -25.81 19.56 6.05
CA GLU A 249 -26.70 20.71 6.25
C GLU A 249 -28.00 20.64 5.42
N ASP A 250 -27.95 20.00 4.25
CA ASP A 250 -29.10 19.83 3.36
C ASP A 250 -29.97 18.62 3.71
N ILE A 251 -29.49 17.69 4.54
CA ILE A 251 -30.14 16.40 4.82
C ILE A 251 -31.54 16.59 5.41
N VAL A 252 -31.69 17.44 6.44
CA VAL A 252 -33.01 17.67 7.08
C VAL A 252 -34.02 18.19 6.06
N TYR A 253 -33.60 19.15 5.23
CA TYR A 253 -34.45 19.73 4.19
C TYR A 253 -34.86 18.67 3.15
N GLN A 254 -33.93 17.83 2.71
CA GLN A 254 -34.22 16.73 1.80
C GLN A 254 -35.22 15.74 2.40
N GLN A 255 -35.04 15.33 3.67
CA GLN A 255 -35.96 14.40 4.33
C GLN A 255 -37.36 15.00 4.53
N ARG A 256 -37.47 16.27 4.94
CA ARG A 256 -38.76 16.98 5.02
C ARG A 256 -39.50 16.99 3.68
N ARG A 257 -38.78 17.22 2.58
CA ARG A 257 -39.35 17.19 1.22
C ARG A 257 -39.78 15.80 0.80
N LEU A 258 -39.00 14.77 1.12
CA LEU A 258 -39.33 13.39 0.77
C LEU A 258 -40.55 12.87 1.54
N LEU A 259 -40.64 13.21 2.84
CA LEU A 259 -41.72 12.75 3.72
C LEU A 259 -42.96 13.64 3.69
N ASN A 260 -42.91 14.82 3.06
CA ASN A 260 -43.94 15.86 3.11
C ASN A 260 -44.36 16.21 4.56
N PHE A 261 -43.40 16.20 5.49
CA PHE A 261 -43.62 16.49 6.91
C PHE A 261 -42.69 17.61 7.36
N THR A 262 -43.25 18.80 7.65
CA THR A 262 -42.47 20.02 7.90
C THR A 262 -41.82 20.08 9.28
N ASP A 263 -42.39 19.39 10.27
CA ASP A 263 -41.93 19.38 11.65
C ASP A 263 -40.96 18.21 11.95
N TYR A 264 -40.32 17.67 10.90
CA TYR A 264 -39.34 16.60 11.03
C TYR A 264 -37.97 17.19 11.39
N ASP A 265 -37.35 16.74 12.47
CA ASP A 265 -35.97 17.12 12.81
C ASP A 265 -35.13 15.88 13.11
N LEU A 266 -33.82 15.99 12.88
CA LEU A 266 -32.90 14.86 12.98
C LEU A 266 -31.84 15.12 14.03
N SER A 267 -31.52 14.10 14.83
CA SER A 267 -30.38 14.14 15.74
C SER A 267 -29.04 14.09 14.98
N ASP A 268 -27.96 14.54 15.62
CA ASP A 268 -26.59 14.44 15.07
C ASP A 268 -26.22 13.01 14.64
N VAL A 269 -26.75 11.99 15.34
CA VAL A 269 -26.51 10.59 14.99
C VAL A 269 -27.23 10.23 13.68
N GLU A 270 -28.48 10.67 13.52
CA GLU A 270 -29.24 10.43 12.29
C GLU A 270 -28.67 11.21 11.11
N LEU A 271 -28.25 12.46 11.31
CA LEU A 271 -27.56 13.27 10.30
C LEU A 271 -26.31 12.58 9.79
N GLN A 272 -25.47 12.05 10.68
CA GLN A 272 -24.28 11.30 10.29
C GLN A 272 -24.65 10.04 9.50
N ILE A 273 -25.68 9.30 9.91
CA ILE A 273 -26.14 8.10 9.18
C ILE A 273 -26.59 8.45 7.76
N TYR A 274 -27.46 9.44 7.60
CA TYR A 274 -27.91 9.87 6.27
C TYR A 274 -26.76 10.40 5.41
N THR A 275 -25.83 11.16 6.01
CA THR A 275 -24.64 11.66 5.30
C THR A 275 -23.74 10.50 4.85
N LEU A 276 -23.53 9.49 5.69
CA LEU A 276 -22.76 8.29 5.34
C LEU A 276 -23.43 7.49 4.22
N ILE A 277 -24.76 7.45 4.15
CA ILE A 277 -25.49 6.82 3.03
C ILE A 277 -25.18 7.54 1.72
N GLU A 278 -25.27 8.86 1.69
CA GLU A 278 -24.93 9.65 0.50
C GLU A 278 -23.46 9.45 0.10
N VAL A 279 -22.54 9.38 1.06
CA VAL A 279 -21.12 9.10 0.81
C VAL A 279 -20.91 7.67 0.27
N GLU A 280 -21.59 6.65 0.81
CA GLU A 280 -21.53 5.27 0.29
C GLU A 280 -22.02 5.21 -1.16
N LEU A 281 -23.11 5.91 -1.49
CA LEU A 281 -23.64 5.98 -2.86
C LEU A 281 -22.64 6.62 -3.83
N LEU A 282 -21.94 7.66 -3.40
CA LEU A 282 -20.89 8.31 -4.19
C LEU A 282 -19.66 7.41 -4.34
N LEU A 283 -19.24 6.70 -3.28
CA LEU A 283 -18.12 5.74 -3.33
C LEU A 283 -18.39 4.58 -4.28
N PHE A 284 -19.64 4.10 -4.37
CA PHE A 284 -19.99 3.05 -5.32
C PHE A 284 -19.79 3.45 -6.78
N GLN A 285 -19.79 4.75 -7.11
CA GLN A 285 -19.46 5.21 -8.47
C GLN A 285 -17.99 4.95 -8.84
N TYR A 286 -17.14 4.70 -7.84
CA TYR A 286 -15.72 4.40 -7.97
C TYR A 286 -15.38 2.93 -7.61
N ASP A 287 -16.38 2.05 -7.59
CA ASP A 287 -16.25 0.64 -7.16
C ASP A 287 -15.64 0.50 -5.75
N GLN A 288 -15.85 1.50 -4.90
CA GLN A 288 -15.38 1.58 -3.51
C GLN A 288 -16.57 1.45 -2.53
N SER A 289 -16.27 1.21 -1.26
CA SER A 289 -17.26 1.20 -0.17
C SER A 289 -16.63 1.78 1.10
N LEU A 290 -17.43 2.36 2.01
CA LEU A 290 -16.97 2.76 3.35
C LEU A 290 -16.32 1.59 4.10
N SER A 291 -16.68 0.35 3.77
CA SER A 291 -16.05 -0.85 4.33
C SER A 291 -14.54 -0.98 4.02
N ASN A 292 -14.05 -0.35 2.95
CA ASN A 292 -12.63 -0.30 2.59
C ASN A 292 -11.81 0.60 3.52
N TYR A 293 -12.47 1.52 4.24
CA TYR A 293 -11.83 2.47 5.14
C TYR A 293 -12.05 2.01 6.59
N THR A 294 -11.01 1.48 7.23
CA THR A 294 -11.13 0.86 8.57
C THR A 294 -11.56 1.83 9.65
N ASP A 295 -11.14 3.09 9.52
CA ASP A 295 -11.23 4.10 10.57
C ASP A 295 -12.47 4.98 10.43
N LEU A 296 -13.17 4.94 9.30
CA LEU A 296 -14.41 5.70 9.10
C LEU A 296 -15.61 5.07 9.83
N PRO A 297 -16.59 5.88 10.27
CA PRO A 297 -17.84 5.36 10.79
C PRO A 297 -18.54 4.47 9.76
N LYS A 298 -19.04 3.33 10.23
CA LYS A 298 -19.71 2.35 9.36
C LYS A 298 -21.22 2.41 9.53
N LEU A 299 -21.93 2.18 8.42
CA LEU A 299 -23.37 1.96 8.43
C LEU A 299 -23.65 0.59 9.05
N ASP A 300 -24.07 0.55 10.31
CA ASP A 300 -24.57 -0.69 10.92
C ASP A 300 -25.96 -1.04 10.36
N LYS A 301 -26.26 -2.33 10.23
CA LYS A 301 -27.59 -2.82 9.82
C LYS A 301 -28.69 -2.33 10.78
N SER A 302 -28.36 -2.14 12.05
CA SER A 302 -29.27 -1.54 13.05
C SER A 302 -29.56 -0.05 12.78
N SER A 303 -28.56 0.69 12.27
CA SER A 303 -28.67 2.11 11.89
C SER A 303 -29.58 2.32 10.69
N ILE A 304 -29.51 1.41 9.70
CA ILE A 304 -30.43 1.41 8.55
C ILE A 304 -31.86 1.05 9.00
N GLY A 305 -32.00 0.15 9.98
CA GLY A 305 -33.30 -0.17 10.59
C GLY A 305 -33.97 0.99 11.35
N ARG A 306 -33.21 2.01 11.78
CA ARG A 306 -33.75 3.25 12.39
C ARG A 306 -34.30 4.24 11.35
N LEU A 307 -33.96 4.08 10.07
CA LEU A 307 -34.48 4.85 8.94
C LEU A 307 -35.84 4.26 8.53
N SER A 308 -36.80 4.35 9.43
CA SER A 308 -38.07 3.60 9.40
C SER A 308 -39.03 3.97 8.26
N ASN A 309 -38.61 4.71 7.23
CA ASN A 309 -39.43 5.06 6.05
C ASN A 309 -38.59 5.12 4.76
N THR A 310 -37.97 4.01 4.36
CA THR A 310 -37.25 3.93 3.07
C THR A 310 -38.15 3.36 1.97
N LEU A 311 -38.28 4.06 0.85
CA LEU A 311 -39.05 3.63 -0.33
C LEU A 311 -38.10 3.12 -1.43
N PHE A 312 -38.35 1.91 -1.92
CA PHE A 312 -37.57 1.31 -3.01
C PHE A 312 -38.45 1.04 -4.24
N PHE A 313 -37.94 1.36 -5.43
CA PHE A 313 -38.59 1.03 -6.70
C PHE A 313 -37.90 -0.16 -7.36
N LEU A 314 -38.65 -1.24 -7.58
CA LEU A 314 -38.18 -2.41 -8.34
C LEU A 314 -38.70 -2.33 -9.77
N TYR A 315 -37.86 -1.91 -10.72
CA TYR A 315 -38.21 -1.80 -12.14
C TYR A 315 -37.68 -3.00 -12.95
N GLY A 316 -38.49 -3.51 -13.89
CA GLY A 316 -38.06 -4.57 -14.79
C GLY A 316 -39.12 -4.95 -15.85
N PRO A 317 -38.73 -5.38 -17.05
CA PRO A 317 -39.65 -5.83 -18.11
C PRO A 317 -40.56 -6.99 -17.70
N GLY A 318 -41.63 -7.24 -18.48
CA GLY A 318 -42.48 -8.42 -18.28
C GLY A 318 -41.67 -9.73 -18.29
N GLY A 319 -41.96 -10.65 -17.38
CA GLY A 319 -41.29 -11.96 -17.32
C GLY A 319 -39.96 -12.03 -16.57
N THR A 320 -39.42 -10.92 -16.06
CA THR A 320 -38.10 -10.91 -15.37
C THR A 320 -38.10 -11.37 -13.91
N GLY A 321 -39.17 -12.05 -13.46
CA GLY A 321 -39.21 -12.59 -12.10
C GLY A 321 -39.39 -11.54 -10.99
N LYS A 322 -39.92 -10.34 -11.26
CA LYS A 322 -40.21 -9.33 -10.22
C LYS A 322 -41.03 -9.89 -9.06
N THR A 323 -42.03 -10.73 -9.35
CA THR A 323 -42.83 -11.43 -8.34
C THR A 323 -41.98 -12.32 -7.44
N PHE A 324 -40.97 -13.00 -8.01
CA PHE A 324 -40.02 -13.79 -7.23
C PHE A 324 -39.24 -12.89 -6.28
N VAL A 325 -38.70 -11.76 -6.77
CA VAL A 325 -37.96 -10.80 -5.94
C VAL A 325 -38.82 -10.23 -4.82
N TYR A 326 -40.05 -9.82 -5.09
CA TYR A 326 -40.99 -9.36 -4.05
C TYR A 326 -41.21 -10.44 -2.99
N ASN A 327 -41.46 -11.69 -3.42
CA ASN A 327 -41.65 -12.81 -2.49
C ASN A 327 -40.39 -13.09 -1.67
N THR A 328 -39.19 -13.01 -2.26
CA THR A 328 -37.92 -13.17 -1.54
C THR A 328 -37.74 -12.11 -0.47
N ILE A 329 -38.00 -10.84 -0.80
CA ILE A 329 -37.93 -9.72 0.15
C ILE A 329 -38.95 -9.89 1.28
N ILE A 330 -40.20 -10.22 0.95
CA ILE A 330 -41.28 -10.47 1.93
C ILE A 330 -40.88 -11.60 2.89
N ASN A 331 -40.38 -12.72 2.35
CA ASN A 331 -39.97 -13.88 3.15
C ASN A 331 -38.79 -13.54 4.06
N LYS A 332 -37.82 -12.77 3.54
CA LYS A 332 -36.67 -12.30 4.32
C LYS A 332 -37.10 -11.41 5.48
N LEU A 333 -37.95 -10.41 5.24
CA LEU A 333 -38.44 -9.52 6.29
C LEU A 333 -39.30 -10.26 7.33
N ARG A 334 -40.14 -11.21 6.90
CA ARG A 334 -40.92 -12.06 7.81
C ARG A 334 -40.03 -12.97 8.66
N SER A 335 -38.92 -13.48 8.11
CA SER A 335 -37.95 -14.28 8.88
C SER A 335 -37.31 -13.49 10.02
N GLU A 336 -37.23 -12.17 9.87
CA GLU A 336 -36.74 -11.22 10.88
C GLU A 336 -37.85 -10.74 11.83
N LYS A 337 -39.04 -11.36 11.77
CA LYS A 337 -40.23 -11.04 12.56
C LYS A 337 -40.83 -9.65 12.30
N ASN A 338 -40.51 -9.03 11.16
CA ASN A 338 -41.14 -7.77 10.74
C ASN A 338 -42.56 -8.00 10.21
N ILE A 339 -43.45 -7.03 10.43
CA ILE A 339 -44.80 -7.02 9.85
C ILE A 339 -44.70 -6.54 8.41
N VAL A 340 -45.18 -7.34 7.45
CA VAL A 340 -45.11 -7.01 6.01
C VAL A 340 -46.52 -7.02 5.42
N ILE A 341 -46.93 -5.90 4.82
CA ILE A 341 -48.23 -5.71 4.18
C ILE A 341 -48.04 -5.62 2.66
N PRO A 342 -48.17 -6.74 1.91
CA PRO A 342 -48.11 -6.71 0.46
C PRO A 342 -49.42 -6.15 -0.12
N VAL A 343 -49.32 -5.18 -1.02
CA VAL A 343 -50.47 -4.59 -1.74
C VAL A 343 -50.21 -4.70 -3.23
N ALA A 344 -51.23 -5.11 -3.99
CA ALA A 344 -51.19 -5.15 -5.45
C ALA A 344 -52.46 -4.49 -5.99
N SER A 345 -52.33 -3.70 -7.07
CA SER A 345 -53.47 -3.17 -7.79
C SER A 345 -54.11 -4.25 -8.65
N SER A 346 -55.36 -4.59 -8.40
CA SER A 346 -56.20 -5.36 -9.31
C SER A 346 -56.68 -4.46 -10.45
N VAL A 347 -56.42 -4.84 -11.70
CA VAL A 347 -57.07 -4.20 -12.85
C VAL A 347 -58.55 -4.56 -12.79
N THR A 348 -59.43 -3.56 -12.78
CA THR A 348 -60.87 -3.74 -13.02
C THR A 348 -61.18 -3.52 -14.48
#